data_AF-A0A453PC84-F1
#
_entry.id   AF-A0A453PC84-F1
#
_cell.length_a   1.000
_cell.length_b   1.000
_cell.length_c   1.000
_cell.angle_alpha   90.00
_cell.angle_beta   90.00
_cell.angle_gamma   90.00
#
_symmetry.space_group_name_H-M   'P 1'
#
loop_
_entity.id
_entity.type
_entity.pdbx_description
1 polymer ?
#
loop_
_entity_poly.entity_id
_entity_poly.type
_entity_poly.pdbx_seq_one_letter_code
_entity_poly.pdbx_strand_id
1 'polypeptide(L)'
;MNHPNIVKLKEVIRENDILYFIMEYMECNLYQLMKDRVKPFAESDVRNWCFQIFQALAYMHQRGYFHRDLKPENLLVSKDVLKLADFGLAREVSSAPPYTEYVSTRWYRAPEVLLQSSAYDSAVGKNLLLSTLCLPTHASN
;
A
#
# COMPACT_ATOMS: atom_id res chain seq x y z
N MET A 1 -4.64 11.48 10.66
CA MET A 1 -4.71 10.09 10.15
C MET A 1 -4.67 9.15 11.34
N ASN A 2 -5.82 8.72 11.88
CA ASN A 2 -5.88 7.75 12.97
C ASN A 2 -6.87 6.65 12.57
N HIS A 3 -6.37 5.50 12.16
CA HIS A 3 -7.14 4.38 11.65
C HIS A 3 -6.44 3.08 12.03
N PRO A 4 -7.16 2.01 12.43
CA PRO A 4 -6.53 0.75 12.85
C PRO A 4 -5.61 0.13 11.80
N ASN A 5 -5.90 0.32 10.51
CA ASN A 5 -5.12 -0.21 9.37
C ASN A 5 -4.19 0.82 8.71
N ILE A 6 -3.81 1.89 9.43
CA ILE A 6 -2.80 2.87 8.99
C ILE A 6 -1.73 2.92 10.07
N VAL A 7 -0.46 2.84 9.67
CA VAL A 7 0.66 2.87 10.64
C VAL A 7 0.67 4.22 11.38
N LYS A 8 0.78 4.15 12.70
CA LYS A 8 0.76 5.31 13.58
C LYS A 8 2.16 5.90 13.71
N LEU A 9 2.30 7.15 13.28
CA LEU A 9 3.41 8.01 13.69
C LEU A 9 3.18 8.42 15.15
N LYS A 10 4.10 8.03 16.02
CA LYS A 10 4.06 8.34 17.46
C LYS A 10 4.74 9.67 17.75
N GLU A 11 5.92 9.88 17.17
CA GLU A 11 6.76 11.04 17.44
C GLU A 11 7.64 11.38 16.23
N VAL A 12 8.02 12.65 16.13
CA VAL A 12 9.01 13.14 15.16
C VAL A 12 10.11 13.84 15.95
N ILE A 13 11.35 13.37 15.79
CA ILE A 13 12.53 13.95 16.44
C ILE A 13 13.38 14.62 15.37
N ARG A 14 13.88 15.82 15.64
CA ARG A 14 14.82 16.53 14.77
C ARG A 14 16.13 16.75 15.51
N GLU A 15 17.22 16.20 14.99
CA GLU A 15 18.55 16.35 15.57
C GLU A 15 19.58 16.48 14.44
N ASN A 16 20.46 17.48 14.51
CA ASN A 16 21.51 17.73 13.51
C ASN A 16 21.00 17.74 12.05
N ASP A 17 19.85 18.39 11.81
CA ASP A 17 19.15 18.43 10.52
C ASP A 17 18.70 17.07 9.97
N ILE A 18 18.70 16.01 10.79
CA ILE A 18 18.11 14.71 10.49
C ILE A 18 16.73 14.62 11.16
N LEU A 19 15.74 14.14 10.41
CA LEU A 19 14.40 13.84 10.92
C LEU A 19 14.24 12.35 11.17
N TYR A 20 13.87 12.00 12.40
CA TYR A 20 13.56 10.63 12.81
C TYR A 20 12.06 10.50 13.02
N PHE A 21 11.46 9.51 12.35
CA PHE A 21 10.04 9.20 12.45
C PHE A 21 9.86 7.97 13.34
N ILE A 22 9.36 8.18 14.55
CA ILE A 22 9.09 7.11 15.50
C ILE A 22 7.69 6.56 15.22
N MET A 23 7.62 5.39 14.63
CA MET A 23 6.36 4.73 14.27
C MET A 23 6.01 3.60 15.24
N GLU A 24 4.78 3.12 15.22
CA GLU A 24 4.47 1.84 15.84
C GLU A 24 5.23 0.69 15.16
N TYR A 25 5.61 -0.30 15.97
CA TYR A 25 6.36 -1.45 15.49
C TYR A 25 5.42 -2.45 14.81
N MET A 26 5.89 -3.01 13.69
CA MET A 26 5.26 -4.09 12.94
C MET A 26 6.32 -5.16 12.67
N GLU A 27 5.93 -6.43 12.65
CA GLU A 27 6.88 -7.56 12.62
C GLU A 27 7.60 -7.66 11.27
N CYS A 28 6.86 -7.51 10.17
CA CYS A 28 7.41 -7.55 8.82
C CYS A 28 6.50 -6.80 7.83
N ASN A 29 6.91 -6.72 6.57
CA ASN A 29 6.02 -6.34 5.48
C ASN A 29 5.49 -7.57 4.72
N LEU A 30 4.41 -7.38 3.97
CA LEU A 30 3.74 -8.45 3.25
C LEU A 30 4.67 -9.08 2.20
N TYR A 31 5.58 -8.32 1.58
CA TYR A 31 6.58 -8.86 0.65
C TYR A 31 7.46 -9.92 1.31
N GLN A 32 8.01 -9.62 2.50
CA GLN A 32 8.82 -10.56 3.28
C GLN A 32 8.00 -11.80 3.65
N LEU A 33 6.73 -11.62 4.02
CA LEU A 33 5.85 -12.73 4.36
C LEU A 33 5.56 -13.64 3.14
N MET A 34 5.54 -13.07 1.93
CA MET A 34 5.27 -13.79 0.69
C MET A 34 6.52 -14.50 0.14
N LYS A 35 7.68 -13.86 0.22
CA LYS A 35 8.90 -14.26 -0.51
C LYS A 35 9.38 -15.67 -0.19
N ASP A 36 9.31 -16.09 1.07
CA ASP A 36 9.92 -17.34 1.52
C ASP A 36 8.90 -18.49 1.61
N ARG A 37 7.69 -18.31 1.05
CA ARG A 37 6.61 -19.32 1.13
C ARG A 37 6.59 -20.24 -0.08
N VAL A 38 6.60 -21.55 0.20
CA VAL A 38 6.36 -22.61 -0.79
C VAL A 38 4.86 -22.79 -1.08
N LYS A 39 4.00 -22.53 -0.08
CA LYS A 39 2.55 -22.68 -0.20
C LYS A 39 1.86 -21.32 -0.21
N PRO A 40 0.83 -21.12 -1.07
CA PRO A 40 -0.03 -19.95 -1.01
C PRO A 40 -0.65 -19.73 0.37
N PHE A 41 -1.13 -18.51 0.61
CA PHE A 41 -1.92 -18.19 1.80
C PHE A 41 -3.32 -18.82 1.70
N ALA A 42 -3.94 -19.05 2.85
CA ALA A 42 -5.35 -19.41 2.85
C ALA A 42 -6.18 -18.24 2.32
N GLU A 43 -7.24 -18.54 1.59
CA GLU A 43 -8.13 -17.52 1.03
C GLU A 43 -8.74 -16.62 2.12
N SER A 44 -8.97 -17.18 3.32
CA SER A 44 -9.40 -16.43 4.50
C SER A 44 -8.42 -15.31 4.88
N ASP A 45 -7.12 -15.61 4.86
CA ASP A 45 -6.08 -14.66 5.27
C ASP A 45 -5.99 -13.53 4.24
N VAL A 46 -5.98 -13.91 2.95
CA VAL A 46 -6.01 -12.98 1.82
C VAL A 46 -7.22 -12.06 1.91
N ARG A 47 -8.41 -12.62 2.14
CA ARG A 47 -9.66 -11.86 2.27
C ARG A 47 -9.59 -10.88 3.43
N ASN A 48 -9.06 -11.32 4.58
CA ASN A 48 -8.90 -10.47 5.76
C ASN A 48 -7.92 -9.32 5.51
N TRP A 49 -6.79 -9.56 4.85
CA TRP A 49 -5.84 -8.51 4.50
C TRP A 49 -6.41 -7.53 3.48
N CYS A 50 -7.07 -8.01 2.42
CA CYS A 50 -7.77 -7.16 1.47
C CYS A 50 -8.78 -6.24 2.17
N PHE A 51 -9.59 -6.80 3.08
CA PHE A 51 -10.57 -6.03 3.84
C PHE A 51 -9.90 -4.92 4.69
N GLN A 52 -8.79 -5.23 5.35
CA GLN A 52 -8.03 -4.26 6.14
C GLN A 52 -7.41 -3.13 5.28
N ILE A 53 -6.85 -3.48 4.13
CA ILE A 53 -6.27 -2.51 3.18
C ILE A 53 -7.37 -1.60 2.62
N PHE A 54 -8.51 -2.15 2.23
CA PHE A 54 -9.61 -1.35 1.70
C PHE A 54 -10.21 -0.40 2.73
N GLN A 55 -10.27 -0.79 4.02
CA GLN A 55 -10.66 0.14 5.08
C GLN A 55 -9.66 1.30 5.21
N ALA A 56 -8.35 1.02 5.17
CA ALA A 56 -7.32 2.07 5.21
C ALA A 56 -7.45 3.03 4.02
N LEU A 57 -7.58 2.50 2.80
CA LEU A 57 -7.72 3.29 1.58
C LEU A 57 -9.01 4.12 1.58
N ALA A 58 -10.14 3.53 1.97
CA ALA A 58 -11.40 4.26 2.07
C ALA A 58 -11.29 5.42 3.07
N TYR A 59 -10.67 5.18 4.24
CA TYR A 59 -10.43 6.21 5.24
C TYR A 59 -9.59 7.38 4.70
N MET A 60 -8.54 7.08 3.91
CA MET A 60 -7.67 8.08 3.28
C MET A 60 -8.41 8.87 2.20
N HIS A 61 -9.11 8.17 1.31
CA HIS A 61 -9.82 8.78 0.18
C HIS A 61 -10.92 9.73 0.66
N GLN A 62 -11.66 9.36 1.72
CA GLN A 62 -12.66 10.23 2.36
C GLN A 62 -12.07 11.54 2.90
N ARG A 63 -10.76 11.59 3.14
CA ARG A 63 -10.03 12.77 3.62
C ARG A 63 -9.26 13.46 2.50
N GLY A 64 -9.48 13.08 1.26
CA GLY A 64 -8.84 13.71 0.11
C GLY A 64 -7.36 13.38 -0.01
N TYR A 65 -6.92 12.18 0.38
CA TYR A 65 -5.55 11.71 0.17
C TYR A 65 -5.52 10.42 -0.64
N PHE A 66 -4.62 10.35 -1.62
CA PHE A 66 -4.28 9.11 -2.32
C PHE A 66 -2.91 8.60 -1.87
N HIS A 67 -2.78 7.29 -1.65
CA HIS A 67 -1.50 6.67 -1.27
C HIS A 67 -0.48 6.66 -2.42
N ARG A 68 -0.92 6.30 -3.63
CA ARG A 68 -0.16 6.24 -4.90
C ARG A 68 0.99 5.23 -4.98
N ASP A 69 1.48 4.70 -3.87
CA ASP A 69 2.53 3.65 -3.88
C ASP A 69 2.08 2.40 -3.11
N LEU A 70 0.96 1.81 -3.53
CA LEU A 70 0.45 0.59 -2.91
C LEU A 70 1.24 -0.63 -3.43
N LYS A 71 2.04 -1.23 -2.56
CA LYS A 71 2.87 -2.41 -2.85
C LYS A 71 3.09 -3.24 -1.58
N PRO A 72 3.37 -4.55 -1.67
CA PRO A 72 3.52 -5.41 -0.50
C PRO A 72 4.58 -4.95 0.52
N GLU A 73 5.59 -4.21 0.07
CA GLU A 73 6.62 -3.61 0.92
C GLU A 73 6.08 -2.51 1.85
N ASN A 74 4.99 -1.84 1.43
CA ASN A 74 4.31 -0.77 2.18
C ASN A 74 3.12 -1.28 3.00
N LEU A 75 2.89 -2.60 3.01
CA LEU A 75 1.85 -3.25 3.79
C LEU A 75 2.51 -3.97 4.96
N LEU A 76 2.47 -3.35 6.14
CA LEU A 76 3.10 -3.89 7.33
C LEU A 76 2.16 -4.86 8.03
N VAL A 77 2.69 -5.97 8.52
CA VAL A 77 1.94 -7.07 9.15
C VAL A 77 2.52 -7.33 10.54
N SER A 78 1.62 -7.52 11.50
CA SER A 78 1.93 -8.08 12.82
C SER A 78 0.76 -8.92 13.25
N LYS A 79 0.99 -10.23 13.46
CA LYS A 79 -0.09 -11.22 13.67
C LYS A 79 -1.13 -11.12 12.53
N ASP A 80 -2.40 -10.95 12.86
CA ASP A 80 -3.51 -10.85 11.91
C ASP A 80 -3.83 -9.39 11.48
N VAL A 81 -3.05 -8.42 11.96
CA VAL A 81 -3.29 -6.99 11.68
C VAL A 81 -2.37 -6.52 10.56
N LEU A 82 -2.98 -5.93 9.53
CA LEU A 82 -2.29 -5.28 8.43
C LEU A 82 -2.49 -3.76 8.50
N LYS A 83 -1.39 -3.02 8.34
CA LYS A 83 -1.38 -1.57 8.29
C LYS A 83 -0.69 -1.04 7.04
N LEU A 84 -1.31 -0.05 6.41
CA LEU A 84 -0.73 0.71 5.31
C LEU A 84 0.33 1.69 5.85
N ALA A 85 1.51 1.69 5.24
CA ALA A 85 2.65 2.50 5.60
C ALA A 85 3.26 3.19 4.38
N ASP A 86 4.24 4.07 4.64
CA ASP A 86 4.95 4.88 3.65
C ASP A 86 4.08 5.86 2.86
N PHE A 87 3.80 6.99 3.51
CA PHE A 87 3.09 8.12 2.93
C PHE A 87 4.02 9.13 2.25
N GLY A 88 5.28 8.77 1.96
CA GLY A 88 6.27 9.69 1.36
C GLY A 88 5.83 10.26 0.01
N LEU A 89 4.90 9.57 -0.66
CA LEU A 89 4.29 10.01 -1.92
C LEU A 89 2.80 10.36 -1.80
N ALA A 90 2.23 10.41 -0.59
CA ALA A 90 0.84 10.77 -0.41
C ALA A 90 0.61 12.24 -0.82
N ARG A 91 -0.45 12.50 -1.58
CA ARG A 91 -0.81 13.86 -2.02
C ARG A 91 -2.27 14.19 -1.73
N GLU A 92 -2.50 15.46 -1.43
CA GLU A 92 -3.83 16.03 -1.26
C GLU A 92 -4.53 16.15 -2.62
N VAL A 93 -5.82 15.80 -2.64
CA VAL A 93 -6.71 15.84 -3.81
C VAL A 93 -6.91 17.26 -4.35
N SER A 94 -6.64 18.30 -3.55
CA SER A 94 -6.79 19.72 -3.91
C SER A 94 -5.63 20.32 -4.72
N SER A 95 -4.63 19.53 -5.10
CA SER A 95 -3.57 20.02 -5.99
C SER A 95 -4.12 20.29 -7.39
N ALA A 96 -4.29 21.57 -7.72
CA ALA A 96 -4.73 22.01 -9.04
C ALA A 96 -3.81 21.45 -10.14
N PRO A 97 -4.35 21.13 -11.34
CA PRO A 97 -3.57 20.64 -12.46
C PRO A 97 -2.38 21.57 -12.79
N PRO A 98 -1.25 21.04 -13.29
CA PRO A 98 -1.06 19.67 -13.75
C PRO A 98 -0.54 18.74 -12.65
N TYR A 99 -1.15 17.55 -12.54
CA TYR A 99 -0.61 16.46 -11.74
C TYR A 99 0.75 16.05 -12.33
N THR A 100 1.86 16.42 -11.68
CA THR A 100 3.20 16.04 -12.16
C THR A 100 3.28 14.53 -12.36
N GLU A 101 3.76 14.18 -13.54
CA GLU A 101 3.85 12.86 -14.15
C GLU A 101 4.40 11.76 -13.20
N TYR A 102 3.60 10.70 -13.04
CA TYR A 102 3.99 9.31 -12.83
C TYR A 102 5.20 8.99 -11.94
N VAL A 103 4.97 8.80 -10.64
CA VAL A 103 5.93 8.13 -9.74
C VAL A 103 5.22 6.99 -9.00
N SER A 104 5.27 5.79 -9.59
CA SER A 104 4.88 4.52 -8.95
C SER A 104 5.83 3.41 -9.40
N THR A 105 6.14 2.46 -8.52
CA THR A 105 6.87 1.24 -8.90
C THR A 105 6.09 0.46 -9.98
N ARG A 106 6.75 0.17 -11.11
CA ARG A 106 6.14 -0.23 -12.39
C ARG A 106 5.42 -1.59 -12.36
N TRP A 107 5.78 -2.46 -11.41
CA TRP A 107 5.36 -3.86 -11.35
C TRP A 107 3.98 -4.08 -10.72
N TYR A 108 3.46 -3.10 -9.96
CA TYR A 108 2.18 -3.20 -9.25
C TYR A 108 1.11 -2.34 -9.92
N ARG A 109 1.09 -2.30 -11.25
CA ARG A 109 0.11 -1.55 -12.04
C ARG A 109 -0.99 -2.48 -12.53
N ALA A 110 -2.24 -2.08 -12.38
CA ALA A 110 -3.33 -2.68 -13.14
C ALA A 110 -3.10 -2.39 -14.65
N PRO A 111 -3.48 -3.28 -15.58
CA PRO A 111 -3.16 -3.16 -17.01
C PRO A 111 -3.61 -1.82 -17.64
N GLU A 112 -4.67 -1.20 -17.14
CA GLU A 112 -5.17 0.13 -17.55
C GLU A 112 -4.27 1.30 -17.11
N VAL A 113 -3.44 1.11 -16.08
CA VAL A 113 -2.42 2.08 -15.63
C VAL A 113 -1.21 2.08 -16.57
N LEU A 114 -1.03 1.05 -17.40
CA LEU A 114 -0.07 1.09 -18.51
C LEU A 114 -0.61 1.83 -19.74
N LEU A 115 -1.92 2.13 -19.79
CA LEU A 115 -2.64 2.64 -20.96
C LEU A 115 -3.07 4.12 -20.87
N GLN A 116 -2.55 4.90 -19.91
CA GLN A 116 -2.80 6.36 -19.80
C GLN A 116 -4.29 6.76 -19.88
N SER A 117 -5.19 6.01 -19.26
CA SER A 117 -6.59 6.42 -19.16
C SER A 117 -6.76 7.52 -18.10
N SER A 118 -7.44 8.61 -18.47
CA SER A 118 -7.75 9.77 -17.63
C SER A 118 -8.88 9.53 -16.61
N ALA A 119 -9.45 8.32 -16.58
CA ALA A 119 -10.49 7.93 -15.64
C ALA A 119 -9.92 6.99 -14.56
N TYR A 120 -9.32 7.57 -13.53
CA TYR A 120 -8.89 6.86 -12.32
C TYR A 120 -10.08 6.75 -11.35
N ASP A 121 -10.64 5.54 -11.17
CA ASP A 121 -11.76 5.27 -10.25
C ASP A 121 -11.41 4.17 -9.22
N SER A 122 -12.09 4.20 -8.09
CA SER A 122 -12.16 3.28 -6.94
C SER A 122 -12.16 1.78 -7.25
N ALA A 123 -12.39 1.37 -8.49
CA ALA A 123 -12.33 -0.02 -8.94
C ALA A 123 -10.90 -0.58 -9.04
N VAL A 124 -9.89 0.29 -9.24
CA VAL A 124 -8.49 -0.10 -9.54
C VAL A 124 -7.81 -0.85 -8.38
N GLY A 125 -8.19 -0.58 -7.12
CA GLY A 125 -7.60 -1.25 -5.96
C GLY A 125 -7.99 -2.72 -5.79
N LYS A 126 -9.13 -3.15 -6.35
CA LYS A 126 -9.65 -4.52 -6.18
C LYS A 126 -8.90 -5.55 -7.02
N ASN A 127 -8.49 -5.19 -8.24
CA ASN A 127 -7.87 -6.13 -9.19
C ASN A 127 -6.39 -6.41 -8.88
N LEU A 128 -5.69 -5.46 -8.27
CA LEU A 128 -4.25 -5.54 -8.03
C LEU A 128 -3.86 -6.54 -6.92
N LEU A 129 -4.65 -6.61 -5.84
CA LEU A 129 -4.41 -7.53 -4.73
C LEU A 129 -4.68 -9.00 -5.11
N LEU A 130 -5.66 -9.24 -5.99
CA LEU A 130 -6.01 -10.57 -6.47
C LEU A 130 -4.93 -11.16 -7.40
N SER A 131 -4.33 -10.37 -8.29
CA SER A 131 -3.27 -10.89 -9.19
C SER A 131 -1.96 -11.21 -8.46
N THR A 132 -1.60 -10.44 -7.44
CA THR A 132 -0.32 -10.61 -6.72
C THR A 132 -0.38 -11.72 -5.67
N LEU A 133 -1.56 -12.01 -5.11
CA LEU A 133 -1.74 -13.09 -4.12
C LEU A 133 -2.06 -14.46 -4.75
N CYS A 134 -2.47 -14.51 -6.02
CA CYS A 134 -2.86 -15.75 -6.71
C CYS A 134 -1.85 -16.28 -7.75
N LEU A 135 -0.77 -15.54 -8.08
CA LEU A 135 0.24 -16.04 -9.02
C LEU A 135 1.42 -16.69 -8.30
N PRO A 136 1.74 -17.97 -8.58
CA PRO A 136 3.00 -18.55 -8.16
C PRO A 136 4.13 -17.84 -8.89
N THR A 137 5.15 -17.43 -8.16
CA THR A 137 6.38 -16.87 -8.71
C THR A 137 7.10 -17.95 -9.54
N HIS A 138 6.75 -18.07 -10.81
CA HIS A 138 7.65 -18.61 -11.83
C HIS A 138 8.25 -17.44 -12.60
N ALA A 139 9.32 -16.88 -12.03
CA ALA A 139 10.30 -16.15 -12.81
C ALA A 139 11.51 -17.09 -13.00
N SER A 140 11.42 -17.94 -14.03
CA SER A 140 12.57 -18.62 -14.62
C SER A 140 12.97 -17.86 -15.88
N ASN A 141 14.01 -17.05 -15.77
CA ASN A 141 15.19 -16.97 -16.65
C ASN A 141 16.01 -15.72 -16.32
#